data_AF-A0AAP0KVX0-F1
#
_entry.id   AF-A0AAP0KVX0-F1
#
_cell.length_a   1.000
_cell.length_b   1.000
_cell.length_c   1.000
_cell.angle_alpha   90.00
_cell.angle_beta   90.00
_cell.angle_gamma   90.00
#
_symmetry.space_group_name_H-M   'P 1'
#
loop_
_entity.id
_entity.type
_entity.pdbx_description
1 polymer ?
#
loop_
_entity_poly.entity_id
_entity_poly.type
_entity_poly.pdbx_seq_one_letter_code
_entity_poly.pdbx_strand_id
1 'polypeptide(L)'
;MIQIDGTFLYGKYKQKLLIATVVDSNSHVFPLAFAIVDEESQDSLGWFMACLRHHVTDKDNICVISDRHLCILLAMNNLQNG
;
A
#
# COMPACT_ATOMS: atom_id res chain seq x y z
N MET A 1 -6.18 3.86 -10.72
CA MET A 1 -5.11 4.43 -9.89
C MET A 1 -5.31 3.92 -8.48
N ILE A 2 -4.30 3.30 -7.90
CA ILE A 2 -4.32 2.83 -6.50
C ILE A 2 -3.58 3.87 -5.67
N GLN A 3 -4.16 4.30 -4.57
CA GLN A 3 -3.51 5.16 -3.58
C GLN A 3 -3.14 4.31 -2.38
N ILE A 4 -1.92 4.45 -1.89
CA ILE A 4 -1.42 3.71 -0.72
C ILE A 4 -1.02 4.73 0.33
N ASP A 5 -1.53 4.54 1.53
CA ASP A 5 -1.26 5.40 2.67
C ASP A 5 -0.96 4.57 3.91
N GLY A 6 -0.10 5.11 4.77
CA GLY A 6 0.32 4.53 6.03
C GLY A 6 -0.09 5.44 7.17
N THR A 7 -0.96 4.95 8.07
CA THR A 7 -1.37 5.72 9.25
C THR A 7 -0.99 5.03 10.55
N PHE A 8 -0.59 5.81 11.55
CA PHE A 8 -0.24 5.28 12.86
C PHE A 8 -1.52 4.96 13.64
N LEU A 9 -1.60 3.74 14.18
CA LEU A 9 -2.66 3.42 15.12
C LEU A 9 -2.33 4.02 16.49
N TYR A 10 -3.33 4.63 17.12
CA TYR A 10 -3.19 5.21 18.45
C TYR A 10 -3.70 4.22 19.52
N GLY A 11 -3.05 4.21 20.70
CA GLY A 11 -3.49 3.43 21.86
C GLY A 11 -2.49 2.33 22.26
N LYS A 12 -3.00 1.16 22.66
CA LYS A 12 -2.17 0.04 23.15
C LYS A 12 -1.30 -0.59 22.05
N TYR A 13 -1.71 -0.45 20.79
CA TYR A 13 -1.05 -1.04 19.63
C TYR A 13 -0.30 0.05 18.88
N LYS A 14 1.02 0.09 19.04
CA LYS A 14 1.92 1.03 18.32
C LYS A 14 2.21 0.60 16.88
N GLN A 15 1.28 -0.13 16.29
CA GLN A 15 1.40 -0.66 14.93
C GLN A 15 0.98 0.41 13.93
N LYS A 16 1.32 0.15 12.67
CA LYS A 16 0.94 0.99 11.54
C LYS A 16 -0.10 0.26 10.70
N LEU A 17 -1.09 1.02 10.24
CA LEU A 17 -2.10 0.55 9.30
C LEU A 17 -1.69 1.02 7.90
N LEU A 18 -1.46 0.06 7.01
CA LEU A 18 -1.33 0.29 5.58
C LEU A 18 -2.71 0.14 4.95
N ILE A 19 -3.11 1.09 4.11
CA ILE A 19 -4.36 1.02 3.37
C ILE A 19 -4.11 1.30 1.89
N ALA A 20 -4.71 0.48 1.03
CA ALA A 20 -4.77 0.70 -0.40
C ALA A 20 -6.20 1.07 -0.77
N THR A 21 -6.37 2.20 -1.44
CA THR A 21 -7.66 2.71 -1.89
C THR A 21 -7.64 2.96 -3.40
N VAL A 22 -8.82 2.97 -4.01
CA VAL A 22 -9.02 3.43 -5.39
C VAL A 22 -10.03 4.55 -5.40
N VAL A 23 -9.91 5.43 -6.39
CA VAL A 23 -10.89 6.44 -6.68
C VAL A 23 -11.70 5.98 -7.90
N ASP A 24 -13.01 5.90 -7.74
CA ASP A 24 -13.91 5.59 -8.85
C ASP A 24 -14.19 6.81 -9.74
N SER A 25 -14.94 6.61 -10.83
CA SER A 25 -15.30 7.69 -11.76
C SER A 25 -16.19 8.76 -11.12
N ASN A 26 -16.76 8.50 -9.94
CA ASN A 26 -17.58 9.42 -9.18
C ASN A 26 -16.81 10.10 -8.03
N SER A 27 -15.47 10.02 -8.04
CA SER A 27 -14.60 10.55 -6.99
C SER A 27 -14.82 9.93 -5.61
N HIS A 28 -15.44 8.74 -5.54
CA HIS A 28 -15.55 8.02 -4.29
C HIS A 28 -14.29 7.21 -4.02
N VAL A 29 -13.82 7.29 -2.78
CA VAL A 29 -12.69 6.50 -2.30
C VAL A 29 -13.22 5.14 -1.83
N PHE A 30 -12.72 4.08 -2.44
CA PHE A 30 -13.05 2.70 -2.09
C PHE A 30 -11.82 1.97 -1.57
N PRO A 31 -11.85 1.38 -0.36
CA PRO A 31 -10.73 0.60 0.16
C PRO A 31 -10.63 -0.75 -0.55
N LEU A 32 -9.48 -1.01 -1.18
CA LEU A 32 -9.16 -2.29 -1.83
C LEU A 32 -8.61 -3.32 -0.85
N ALA A 33 -7.66 -2.91 -0.01
CA ALA A 33 -6.99 -3.77 0.94
C ALA A 33 -6.43 -2.96 2.10
N PHE A 34 -6.20 -3.63 3.24
CA PHE A 34 -5.53 -3.06 4.39
C PHE A 34 -4.67 -4.11 5.08
N ALA A 35 -3.63 -3.67 5.78
CA ALA A 35 -2.76 -4.52 6.58
C ALA A 35 -2.29 -3.78 7.83
N ILE A 36 -2.21 -4.50 8.94
CA ILE A 36 -1.61 -4.00 10.17
C ILE A 36 -0.19 -4.56 10.25
N VAL A 37 0.79 -3.66 10.32
CA VAL A 37 2.22 -4.00 10.34
C VAL A 37 2.86 -3.37 11.57
N ASP A 38 3.89 -4.01 12.11
CA ASP A 38 4.60 -3.47 13.28
C ASP A 38 5.35 -2.18 12.94
N GLU A 39 5.89 -2.10 11.72
CA GLU A 39 6.60 -0.93 11.20
C GLU A 39 6.42 -0.82 9.68
N GLU A 40 6.47 0.41 9.18
CA GLU A 40 6.43 0.76 7.76
C GLU A 40 7.86 0.74 7.22
N SER A 41 8.40 -0.48 7.20
CA SER A 41 9.70 -0.78 6.63
C SER A 41 9.56 -1.12 5.15
N GLN A 42 10.69 -1.18 4.44
CA GLN A 42 10.73 -1.67 3.06
C GLN A 42 10.15 -3.09 2.96
N ASP A 43 10.37 -3.95 3.96
CA ASP A 43 9.90 -5.33 3.96
C ASP A 43 8.38 -5.40 4.14
N SER A 44 7.83 -4.67 5.10
CA SER A 44 6.37 -4.63 5.35
C SER A 44 5.61 -4.07 4.14
N LEU A 45 6.13 -2.99 3.55
CA LEU A 45 5.56 -2.38 2.34
C LEU A 45 5.73 -3.29 1.12
N GLY A 46 6.91 -3.90 0.96
CA GLY A 46 7.18 -4.84 -0.13
C GLY A 46 6.25 -6.05 -0.07
N TRP A 47 6.05 -6.63 1.11
CA TRP A 47 5.08 -7.70 1.33
C TRP A 47 3.65 -7.27 1.01
N PHE A 48 3.24 -6.08 1.48
CA PHE A 48 1.89 -5.56 1.21
C PHE A 48 1.65 -5.34 -0.29
N MET A 49 2.64 -4.81 -1.02
CA MET A 49 2.59 -4.64 -2.48
C MET A 49 2.52 -5.98 -3.22
N ALA A 50 3.30 -6.97 -2.79
CA ALA A 50 3.23 -8.32 -3.35
C ALA A 50 1.84 -8.95 -3.12
N CYS A 51 1.27 -8.78 -1.93
CA CYS A 51 -0.09 -9.22 -1.62
C CYS A 51 -1.14 -8.51 -2.49
N LEU A 52 -1.02 -7.19 -2.68
CA LEU A 52 -1.89 -6.41 -3.56
C LEU A 52 -1.84 -6.93 -5.00
N ARG A 53 -0.65 -7.15 -5.56
CA ARG A 53 -0.49 -7.66 -6.93
C ARG A 53 -1.02 -9.08 -7.08
N HIS A 54 -0.79 -9.94 -6.09
CA HIS A 54 -1.24 -11.32 -6.18
C HIS A 54 -2.75 -11.50 -5.99
N HIS A 55 -3.37 -10.76 -5.06
CA HIS A 55 -4.75 -11.02 -4.65
C HIS A 55 -5.77 -9.99 -5.14
N VAL A 56 -5.35 -8.76 -5.45
CA VAL A 56 -6.27 -7.68 -5.83
C VAL A 56 -6.23 -7.43 -7.32
N THR A 57 -5.05 -7.39 -7.93
CA THR A 57 -4.94 -7.16 -9.38
C THR A 57 -3.61 -7.61 -9.97
N ASP A 58 -3.71 -8.43 -11.02
CA ASP A 58 -2.62 -8.89 -11.87
C ASP A 58 -2.34 -7.96 -13.06
N LYS A 59 -3.02 -6.81 -13.14
CA LYS A 59 -2.89 -5.89 -14.28
C LYS A 59 -1.51 -5.27 -14.31
N ASP A 60 -0.95 -5.21 -15.50
CA ASP A 60 0.25 -4.43 -15.77
C ASP A 60 -0.08 -2.94 -15.89
N ASN A 61 0.91 -2.08 -15.62
CA ASN A 61 0.82 -0.62 -15.72
C ASN A 61 -0.18 0.04 -14.74
N ILE A 62 -0.27 -0.44 -13.50
CA ILE A 62 -1.07 0.21 -12.47
C ILE A 62 -0.33 1.45 -11.97
N CYS A 63 -0.99 2.61 -12.08
CA CYS A 63 -0.52 3.83 -11.43
C CYS A 63 -0.79 3.76 -9.92
N VAL A 64 0.29 3.75 -9.13
CA VAL A 64 0.28 3.81 -7.67
C VAL A 64 0.70 5.20 -7.22
N ILE A 65 -0.11 5.83 -6.37
CA ILE A 65 0.24 7.06 -5.65
C ILE A 65 0.48 6.71 -4.19
N SER A 66 1.55 7.24 -3.62
CA SER A 66 1.95 6.99 -2.24
C SER A 66 2.45 8.27 -1.59
N ASP A 67 2.43 8.33 -0.26
CA ASP A 67 3.23 9.32 0.47
C ASP A 67 4.73 9.16 0.13
N ARG A 68 5.50 10.26 0.19
CA ARG A 68 6.92 10.37 -0.17
C ARG A 68 7.86 9.66 0.80
N HIS A 69 7.39 8.59 1.43
CA HIS A 69 8.20 7.78 2.34
C HIS A 69 9.21 6.96 1.52
N LEU A 70 10.50 7.07 1.84
CA LEU A 70 11.59 6.44 1.09
C LEU A 70 11.41 4.91 0.97
N CYS A 71 10.86 4.28 2.01
CA CYS A 71 10.59 2.84 2.00
C CYS A 71 9.58 2.42 0.93
N ILE A 72 8.65 3.29 0.53
CA ILE A 72 7.65 2.98 -0.50
C ILE A 72 8.29 3.03 -1.89
N LEU A 73 9.16 4.01 -2.13
CA LEU A 73 9.97 4.06 -3.34
C LEU A 73 10.83 2.79 -3.50
N LEU A 74 11.45 2.33 -2.40
CA LEU A 74 12.25 1.11 -2.40
C LEU A 74 11.38 -0.14 -2.61
N ALA A 75 10.19 -0.21 -2.00
CA ALA A 75 9.25 -1.31 -2.18
C ALA A 75 8.75 -1.41 -3.63
N MET A 76 8.48 -0.27 -4.29
CA MET A 76 8.04 -0.21 -5.68
C MET A 76 9.16 -0.55 -6.69
N ASN A 77 10.40 -0.17 -6.39
CA ASN A 77 11.55 -0.46 -7.25
C ASN A 77 12.10 -1.89 -7.12
N ASN A 78 11.59 -2.69 -6.17
CA ASN A 78 11.92 -4.10 -6.11
C ASN A 78 11.25 -4.82 -7.30
N LEU A 79 12.08 -5.40 -8.17
CA LEU A 79 11.69 -6.08 -9.43
C LEU A 79 10.78 -7.31 -9.25
N GLN A 80 10.43 -7.69 -8.02
CA GLN A 80 9.38 -8.69 -7.75
C GLN A 80 7.98 -8.06 -7.63
N ASN A 81 7.90 -6.73 -7.57
CA ASN A 81 6.68 -5.94 -7.40
C ASN A 81 6.35 -5.07 -8.64
N GLY A 82 7.22 -5.06 -9.66
CA GLY A 82 7.09 -4.29 -10.91
C GLY A 82 6.80 -5.18 -12.11
#